data_AF-A0A3A9EEU2-F1
#
_entry.id   AF-A0A3A9EEU2-F1
#
_cell.length_a   1.000
_cell.length_b   1.000
_cell.length_c   1.000
_cell.angle_alpha   90.00
_cell.angle_beta   90.00
_cell.angle_gamma   90.00
#
_symmetry.space_group_name_H-M   'P 1'
#
loop_
_entity.id
_entity.type
_entity.pdbx_description
1 polymer ?
#
loop_
_entity_poly.entity_id
_entity_poly.type
_entity_poly.pdbx_seq_one_letter_code
_entity_poly.pdbx_strand_id
1 'polypeptide(L)'
;MPNLGVHVYEKATAVSIPVVADSGIPYFVGTAPVHTAAKPNYPVLCTSWDEAVEKLGFSYDWKKYTLCEAMYSHFQLFGAQPAIFCNVLDPGDGDMKKPAKSGSHNPIEHRITLPLETIRTGLKVTSGEGESAAQFQEDEDYTLFYDEDKDACVIELLEDSPAYSAATLTVEAAQVDPGAVTTPDVIMGISQVDACMTAVGVIPDLLLAPGWSQDTVAAAILATKAAGINGLFGAKCLIDADCTEEGVTEYSQLTAYKNKNNFVDVNQIVCWPQVRLGDYQFHLSTQLAGLMASVDTANGGCPYESPSNKNLKMDTCCLEDGTEVNLTWEQVNLIAGSWGVVTAINFMGMGWTAKGNYTACYPANTDVKDQFIPISRMFDWVGNTFIRTFWSKLDKPMNRRLIDNILDTGNIWLNGQVAA
;
A
#
# COMPACT_ATOMS: atom_id res chain seq x y z
N MET A 1 55.67 -33.76 12.45
CA MET A 1 55.98 -33.87 13.89
C MET A 1 54.71 -33.58 14.67
N PRO A 2 54.33 -34.37 15.68
CA PRO A 2 53.26 -33.99 16.59
C PRO A 2 53.65 -32.72 17.35
N ASN A 3 52.90 -31.64 17.14
CA ASN A 3 53.14 -30.35 17.77
C ASN A 3 52.51 -30.34 19.16
N LEU A 4 53.26 -30.77 20.17
CA LEU A 4 52.80 -30.85 21.57
C LEU A 4 52.63 -29.44 22.15
N GLY A 5 51.39 -29.08 22.50
CA GLY A 5 51.05 -27.77 23.08
C GLY A 5 49.53 -27.55 23.15
N VAL A 6 49.09 -26.50 23.85
CA VAL A 6 47.71 -26.02 23.80
C VAL A 6 47.61 -25.05 22.62
N HIS A 7 46.81 -25.41 21.61
CA HIS A 7 46.61 -24.62 20.41
C HIS A 7 45.19 -24.07 20.40
N VAL A 8 45.04 -22.78 20.08
CA VAL A 8 43.75 -22.13 19.88
C VAL A 8 43.46 -22.06 18.39
N TYR A 9 42.27 -22.49 17.98
CA TYR A 9 41.79 -22.34 16.61
C TYR A 9 40.39 -21.72 16.65
N GLU A 10 40.20 -20.64 15.92
CA GLU A 10 38.88 -20.10 15.66
C GLU A 10 38.24 -20.93 14.54
N LYS A 11 37.22 -21.72 14.91
CA LYS A 11 36.36 -22.39 13.94
C LYS A 11 35.11 -21.54 13.75
N ALA A 12 34.74 -21.29 12.50
CA ALA A 12 33.47 -20.66 12.19
C ALA A 12 32.32 -21.43 12.86
N THR A 13 31.43 -20.69 13.52
CA THR A 13 30.28 -21.24 14.24
C THR A 13 29.47 -22.14 13.32
N ALA A 14 29.19 -23.36 13.77
CA ALA A 14 28.51 -24.37 12.97
C ALA A 14 26.98 -24.19 12.91
N VAL A 15 26.41 -23.24 13.66
CA VAL A 15 24.97 -22.91 13.67
C VAL A 15 24.79 -21.58 12.95
N SER A 16 23.84 -21.52 12.03
CA SER A 16 23.49 -20.27 11.35
C SER A 16 22.49 -19.49 12.21
N ILE A 17 22.63 -18.18 12.29
CA ILE A 17 21.61 -17.32 12.89
C ILE A 17 20.48 -17.22 11.86
N PRO A 18 19.23 -17.56 12.22
CA PRO A 18 18.08 -17.38 11.34
C PRO A 18 17.95 -15.93 10.88
N VAL A 19 17.78 -15.73 9.57
CA VAL A 19 17.44 -14.43 8.99
C VAL A 19 15.92 -14.36 8.96
N VAL A 20 15.34 -13.89 10.07
CA VAL A 20 13.89 -13.83 10.27
C VAL A 20 13.23 -12.98 9.20
N ALA A 21 12.12 -13.46 8.64
CA ALA A 21 11.31 -12.70 7.70
C ALA A 21 10.70 -11.48 8.38
N ASP A 22 10.64 -10.36 7.66
CA ASP A 22 9.88 -9.20 8.11
C ASP A 22 8.38 -9.50 7.93
N SER A 23 7.52 -8.89 8.75
CA SER A 23 6.07 -9.06 8.70
C SER A 23 5.35 -7.74 8.92
N GLY A 24 4.11 -7.65 8.42
CA GLY A 24 3.33 -6.41 8.48
C GLY A 24 3.86 -5.31 7.56
N ILE A 25 4.61 -5.66 6.51
CA ILE A 25 5.11 -4.74 5.50
C ILE A 25 4.18 -4.76 4.28
N PRO A 26 3.37 -3.71 4.08
CA PRO A 26 2.51 -3.61 2.93
C PRO A 26 3.24 -3.13 1.67
N TYR A 27 2.79 -3.67 0.55
CA TYR A 27 3.06 -3.21 -0.80
C TYR A 27 1.77 -2.67 -1.41
N PHE A 28 1.72 -1.35 -1.60
CA PHE A 28 0.57 -0.65 -2.15
C PHE A 28 0.79 -0.30 -3.61
N VAL A 29 -0.18 -0.64 -4.46
CA VAL A 29 -0.23 -0.25 -5.87
C VAL A 29 -1.40 0.70 -6.08
N GLY A 30 -1.16 1.79 -6.81
CA GLY A 30 -2.19 2.78 -7.06
C GLY A 30 -1.64 4.05 -7.67
N THR A 31 -2.35 5.15 -7.46
CA THR A 31 -2.02 6.46 -8.01
C THR A 31 -1.56 7.43 -6.92
N ALA A 32 -0.53 8.21 -7.22
CA ALA A 32 0.00 9.29 -6.39
C ALA A 32 0.35 10.51 -7.26
N PRO A 33 0.29 11.74 -6.73
CA PRO A 33 0.60 12.96 -7.48
C PRO A 33 2.12 13.16 -7.67
N VAL A 34 2.81 12.19 -8.27
CA VAL A 34 4.29 12.17 -8.35
C VAL A 34 4.89 13.31 -9.17
N HIS A 35 4.09 14.06 -9.93
CA HIS A 35 4.52 15.29 -10.62
C HIS A 35 4.80 16.44 -9.64
N THR A 36 4.37 16.32 -8.38
CA THR A 36 4.68 17.24 -7.29
C THR A 36 5.95 16.84 -6.52
N ALA A 37 6.47 15.64 -6.78
CA ALA A 37 7.52 14.99 -6.00
C ALA A 37 8.83 14.78 -6.79
N ALA A 38 9.87 14.33 -6.08
CA ALA A 38 11.12 13.93 -6.72
C ALA A 38 10.94 12.55 -7.40
N LYS A 39 11.04 12.50 -8.75
CA LYS A 39 10.91 11.28 -9.57
C LYS A 39 11.53 10.04 -8.91
N PRO A 40 10.72 9.12 -8.33
CA PRO A 40 11.29 8.00 -7.61
C PRO A 40 11.56 6.81 -8.54
N ASN A 41 12.49 5.94 -8.15
CA ASN A 41 12.66 4.62 -8.76
C ASN A 41 11.57 3.68 -8.20
N TYR A 42 10.90 2.90 -9.06
CA TYR A 42 9.86 1.96 -8.62
C TYR A 42 10.40 0.55 -8.40
N PRO A 43 9.95 -0.18 -7.36
CA PRO A 43 9.14 0.26 -6.21
C PRO A 43 9.88 1.17 -5.22
N VAL A 44 9.12 1.92 -4.40
CA VAL A 44 9.64 2.89 -3.43
C VAL A 44 9.41 2.40 -2.00
N LEU A 45 10.48 2.27 -1.22
CA LEU A 45 10.39 2.05 0.23
C LEU A 45 10.33 3.40 0.94
N CYS A 46 9.35 3.53 1.84
CA CYS A 46 9.21 4.68 2.73
C CYS A 46 9.14 4.19 4.18
N THR A 47 9.87 4.86 5.05
CA THR A 47 9.98 4.58 6.49
C THR A 47 9.28 5.63 7.34
N SER A 48 8.90 6.76 6.75
CA SER A 48 8.17 7.83 7.43
C SER A 48 7.17 8.49 6.50
N TRP A 49 6.23 9.23 7.10
CA TRP A 49 5.30 10.10 6.40
C TRP A 49 6.04 11.11 5.51
N ASP A 50 6.98 11.85 6.09
CA ASP A 50 7.72 12.90 5.38
C ASP A 50 8.46 12.34 4.15
N GLU A 51 9.10 11.18 4.29
CA GLU A 51 9.77 10.50 3.19
C GLU A 51 8.79 10.05 2.09
N ALA A 52 7.58 9.63 2.47
CA ALA A 52 6.56 9.23 1.51
C ALA A 52 6.01 10.44 0.74
N VAL A 53 5.74 11.55 1.43
CA VAL A 53 5.31 12.82 0.81
C VAL A 53 6.39 13.36 -0.11
N GLU A 54 7.65 13.37 0.31
CA GLU A 54 8.78 13.85 -0.51
C GLU A 54 8.95 13.05 -1.81
N LYS A 55 8.78 11.72 -1.76
CA LYS A 55 9.01 10.83 -2.90
C LYS A 55 7.80 10.65 -3.82
N LEU A 56 6.57 10.74 -3.30
CA LEU A 56 5.35 10.42 -4.05
C LEU A 56 4.39 11.60 -4.19
N GLY A 57 4.54 12.63 -3.36
CA GLY A 57 3.57 13.71 -3.22
C GLY A 57 2.36 13.27 -2.40
N PHE A 58 1.51 14.23 -2.05
CA PHE A 58 0.28 13.96 -1.32
C PHE A 58 -0.90 14.81 -1.82
N SER A 59 -2.09 14.24 -1.71
CA SER A 59 -3.38 14.89 -1.98
C SER A 59 -4.45 14.26 -1.10
N TYR A 60 -5.41 15.07 -0.67
CA TYR A 60 -6.60 14.58 0.05
C TYR A 60 -7.69 14.03 -0.89
N ASP A 61 -7.56 14.17 -2.21
CA ASP A 61 -8.45 13.53 -3.19
C ASP A 61 -8.04 12.06 -3.40
N TRP A 62 -8.39 11.22 -2.43
CA TRP A 62 -8.04 9.80 -2.41
C TRP A 62 -8.74 8.97 -3.49
N LYS A 63 -9.80 9.50 -4.11
CA LYS A 63 -10.45 8.86 -5.26
C LYS A 63 -9.55 8.96 -6.50
N LYS A 64 -8.85 10.09 -6.68
CA LYS A 64 -7.85 10.23 -7.75
C LYS A 64 -6.50 9.62 -7.38
N TYR A 65 -6.10 9.74 -6.11
CA TYR A 65 -4.77 9.37 -5.62
C TYR A 65 -4.86 8.33 -4.51
N THR A 66 -5.08 7.07 -4.90
CA THR A 66 -5.39 5.99 -3.97
C THR A 66 -4.24 5.64 -3.03
N LEU A 67 -2.98 5.94 -3.40
CA LEU A 67 -1.83 5.71 -2.52
C LEU A 67 -1.77 6.72 -1.37
N CYS A 68 -2.34 7.92 -1.53
CA CYS A 68 -2.38 8.91 -0.46
C CYS A 68 -3.26 8.44 0.71
N GLU A 69 -4.36 7.73 0.43
CA GLU A 69 -5.16 7.03 1.44
C GLU A 69 -4.29 6.05 2.25
N ALA A 70 -3.51 5.22 1.56
CA ALA A 70 -2.65 4.21 2.18
C ALA A 70 -1.52 4.85 3.00
N MET A 71 -0.90 5.92 2.51
CA MET A 71 0.11 6.70 3.24
C MET A 71 -0.47 7.24 4.55
N TYR A 72 -1.66 7.84 4.49
CA TYR A 72 -2.30 8.45 5.65
C TYR A 72 -2.70 7.39 6.67
N SER A 73 -3.36 6.31 6.23
CA SER A 73 -3.72 5.20 7.10
C SER A 73 -2.48 4.60 7.79
N HIS A 74 -1.47 4.17 7.01
CA HIS A 74 -0.34 3.42 7.56
C HIS A 74 0.55 4.27 8.47
N PHE A 75 0.98 5.45 8.03
CA PHE A 75 1.94 6.28 8.78
C PHE A 75 1.28 7.18 9.83
N GLN A 76 0.19 7.87 9.52
CA GLN A 76 -0.41 8.86 10.43
C GLN A 76 -1.36 8.20 11.43
N LEU A 77 -2.26 7.31 10.98
CA LEU A 77 -3.27 6.71 11.87
C LEU A 77 -2.73 5.55 12.70
N PHE A 78 -1.95 4.65 12.08
CA PHE A 78 -1.39 3.49 12.77
C PHE A 78 0.03 3.71 13.29
N GLY A 79 0.75 4.73 12.81
CA GLY A 79 2.16 4.94 13.19
C GLY A 79 3.07 3.80 12.74
N ALA A 80 2.65 3.04 11.72
CA ALA A 80 3.34 1.86 11.24
C ALA A 80 4.42 2.21 10.21
N GLN A 81 5.48 1.43 10.20
CA GLN A 81 6.58 1.53 9.23
C GLN A 81 7.30 0.18 9.13
N PRO A 82 7.94 -0.13 8.00
CA PRO A 82 7.94 0.62 6.74
C PRO A 82 6.70 0.31 5.86
N ALA A 83 6.60 0.95 4.70
CA ALA A 83 5.68 0.58 3.61
C ALA A 83 6.36 0.72 2.25
N ILE A 84 5.96 -0.11 1.29
CA ILE A 84 6.42 -0.06 -0.09
C ILE A 84 5.30 0.43 -0.99
N PHE A 85 5.59 1.38 -1.86
CA PHE A 85 4.63 1.98 -2.78
C PHE A 85 5.08 1.79 -4.22
N CYS A 86 4.11 1.50 -5.08
CA CYS A 86 4.27 1.48 -6.53
C CYS A 86 3.19 2.34 -7.15
N ASN A 87 3.58 3.55 -7.56
CA ASN A 87 2.70 4.43 -8.30
C ASN A 87 2.68 4.03 -9.78
N VAL A 88 1.48 3.92 -10.34
CA VAL A 88 1.26 3.59 -11.75
C VAL A 88 0.94 4.81 -12.61
N LEU A 89 0.70 5.97 -12.00
CA LEU A 89 0.44 7.22 -12.71
C LEU A 89 1.77 7.86 -13.16
N ASP A 90 2.12 7.77 -14.44
CA ASP A 90 3.37 8.31 -14.96
C ASP A 90 3.16 9.67 -15.66
N PRO A 91 3.63 10.81 -15.09
CA PRO A 91 3.66 12.09 -15.77
C PRO A 91 4.76 12.17 -16.85
N GLY A 92 5.46 11.09 -17.16
CA GLY A 92 6.30 10.91 -18.33
C GLY A 92 5.52 10.40 -19.55
N ASP A 93 4.49 9.58 -19.31
CA ASP A 93 3.62 9.03 -20.34
C ASP A 93 2.78 10.13 -21.01
N GLY A 94 2.56 10.03 -22.31
CA GLY A 94 1.68 10.93 -23.06
C GLY A 94 0.20 10.61 -22.86
N ASP A 95 -0.13 9.34 -22.62
CA ASP A 95 -1.51 8.87 -22.48
C ASP A 95 -2.09 9.19 -21.10
N MET A 96 -1.22 9.36 -20.08
CA MET A 96 -1.61 9.76 -18.72
C MET A 96 -1.57 11.29 -18.49
N LYS A 97 -1.72 12.05 -19.58
CA LYS A 97 -1.71 13.52 -19.57
C LYS A 97 -2.85 14.10 -20.38
N LYS A 98 -3.34 15.23 -19.90
CA LYS A 98 -4.09 16.19 -20.70
C LYS A 98 -3.10 17.15 -21.38
N PRO A 99 -3.27 17.44 -22.68
CA PRO A 99 -2.37 18.33 -23.41
C PRO A 99 -2.36 19.73 -22.80
N ALA A 100 -1.26 20.45 -23.02
CA ALA A 100 -1.12 21.80 -22.52
C ALA A 100 -2.25 22.70 -23.03
N LYS A 101 -2.95 23.36 -22.10
CA LYS A 101 -4.05 24.27 -22.41
C LYS A 101 -3.71 25.65 -21.88
N SER A 102 -3.88 26.64 -22.74
CA SER A 102 -3.76 28.05 -22.39
C SER A 102 -5.06 28.56 -21.76
N GLY A 103 -4.95 29.25 -20.63
CA GLY A 103 -6.06 29.87 -19.92
C GLY A 103 -5.67 31.22 -19.35
N SER A 104 -6.61 32.18 -19.35
CA SER A 104 -6.41 33.48 -18.70
C SER A 104 -6.82 33.40 -17.23
N HIS A 105 -5.96 33.89 -16.35
CA HIS A 105 -6.12 33.89 -14.90
C HIS A 105 -5.90 35.29 -14.34
N ASN A 106 -6.73 35.69 -13.38
CA ASN A 106 -6.58 36.96 -12.67
C ASN A 106 -5.83 36.68 -11.36
N PRO A 107 -4.63 37.27 -11.13
CA PRO A 107 -3.95 37.13 -9.85
C PRO A 107 -4.79 37.71 -8.70
N ILE A 108 -4.93 36.96 -7.61
CA ILE A 108 -5.56 37.40 -6.37
C ILE A 108 -4.49 37.37 -5.29
N GLU A 109 -4.27 38.48 -4.58
CA GLU A 109 -3.17 38.62 -3.61
C GLU A 109 -1.81 38.24 -4.23
N HIS A 110 -1.60 38.62 -5.49
CA HIS A 110 -0.38 38.30 -6.28
C HIS A 110 -0.15 36.80 -6.52
N ARG A 111 -1.20 35.97 -6.41
CA ARG A 111 -1.14 34.53 -6.63
C ARG A 111 -2.13 34.07 -7.69
N ILE A 112 -1.73 33.07 -8.47
CA ILE A 112 -2.61 32.30 -9.35
C ILE A 112 -2.69 30.89 -8.79
N THR A 113 -3.91 30.40 -8.58
CA THR A 113 -4.17 29.04 -8.10
C THR A 113 -4.66 28.19 -9.27
N LEU A 114 -3.95 27.10 -9.52
CA LEU A 114 -4.24 26.11 -10.54
C LEU A 114 -4.56 24.76 -9.89
N PRO A 115 -5.26 23.84 -10.59
CA PRO A 115 -5.49 22.50 -10.08
C PRO A 115 -4.18 21.78 -9.75
N LEU A 116 -4.16 20.93 -8.71
CA LEU A 116 -2.97 20.17 -8.32
C LEU A 116 -2.36 19.40 -9.49
N GLU A 117 -3.19 18.91 -10.41
CA GLU A 117 -2.79 18.11 -11.56
C GLU A 117 -1.84 18.84 -12.53
N THR A 118 -1.69 20.16 -12.38
CA THR A 118 -0.83 20.99 -13.22
C THR A 118 0.63 20.54 -13.17
N ILE A 119 1.21 20.21 -14.32
CA ILE A 119 2.60 19.75 -14.44
C ILE A 119 3.53 20.97 -14.54
N ARG A 120 4.44 21.13 -13.58
CA ARG A 120 5.49 22.17 -13.58
C ARG A 120 6.37 22.13 -14.83
N THR A 121 6.74 20.93 -15.30
CA THR A 121 7.62 20.77 -16.46
C THR A 121 6.92 21.25 -17.74
N GLY A 122 7.44 22.29 -18.37
CA GLY A 122 6.91 22.85 -19.62
C GLY A 122 5.79 23.88 -19.42
N LEU A 123 5.49 24.27 -18.18
CA LEU A 123 4.56 25.36 -17.88
C LEU A 123 5.10 26.70 -18.39
N LYS A 124 4.20 27.52 -18.94
CA LYS A 124 4.50 28.89 -19.39
C LYS A 124 3.54 29.87 -18.77
N VAL A 125 4.09 30.97 -18.25
CA VAL A 125 3.33 32.13 -17.80
C VAL A 125 3.65 33.30 -18.73
N THR A 126 2.63 33.92 -19.30
CA THR A 126 2.79 35.03 -20.25
C THR A 126 1.88 36.21 -19.89
N SER A 127 2.22 37.40 -20.38
CA SER A 127 1.44 38.63 -20.18
C SER A 127 0.11 38.68 -20.95
N GLY A 128 -0.21 37.65 -21.74
CA GLY A 128 -1.39 37.56 -22.60
C GLY A 128 -1.28 36.45 -23.66
N GLU A 129 -2.23 36.40 -24.60
CA GLU A 129 -2.24 35.42 -25.69
C GLU A 129 -1.43 35.89 -26.92
N GLY A 130 -0.70 34.97 -27.56
CA GLY A 130 0.00 35.17 -28.83
C GLY A 130 1.53 35.26 -28.74
N GLU A 131 2.21 35.16 -29.89
CA GLU A 131 3.69 35.12 -29.99
C GLU A 131 4.39 36.41 -29.51
N SER A 132 3.64 37.50 -29.31
CA SER A 132 4.15 38.80 -28.87
C SER A 132 4.06 39.00 -27.35
N ALA A 133 3.48 38.05 -26.61
CA ALA A 133 3.35 38.13 -25.17
C ALA A 133 4.70 37.92 -24.48
N ALA A 134 5.01 38.73 -23.48
CA ALA A 134 6.22 38.55 -22.69
C ALA A 134 6.07 37.28 -21.85
N GLN A 135 7.04 36.37 -21.96
CA GLN A 135 7.11 35.17 -21.13
C GLN A 135 7.87 35.49 -19.84
N PHE A 136 7.28 35.11 -18.72
CA PHE A 136 7.86 35.25 -17.39
C PHE A 136 8.65 34.00 -17.02
N GLN A 137 9.74 34.17 -16.27
CA GLN A 137 10.62 33.08 -15.86
C GLN A 137 10.39 32.68 -14.39
N GLU A 138 10.41 31.38 -14.16
CA GLU A 138 10.37 30.84 -12.80
C GLU A 138 11.64 31.24 -12.03
N ASP A 139 11.51 31.54 -10.75
CA ASP A 139 12.54 32.05 -9.82
C ASP A 139 13.07 33.47 -10.13
N GLU A 140 12.69 34.08 -11.26
CA GLU A 140 12.96 35.50 -11.57
C GLU A 140 11.70 36.37 -11.46
N ASP A 141 10.58 35.90 -12.01
CA ASP A 141 9.31 36.64 -12.06
C ASP A 141 8.24 36.08 -11.12
N TYR A 142 8.27 34.76 -10.91
CA TYR A 142 7.33 34.05 -10.06
C TYR A 142 7.97 32.80 -9.46
N THR A 143 7.43 32.32 -8.35
CA THR A 143 7.75 31.02 -7.77
C THR A 143 6.56 30.08 -7.93
N LEU A 144 6.82 28.84 -8.31
CA LEU A 144 5.80 27.79 -8.39
C LEU A 144 6.02 26.76 -7.28
N PHE A 145 4.97 26.48 -6.52
CA PHE A 145 4.95 25.43 -5.52
C PHE A 145 3.60 24.73 -5.48
N TYR A 146 3.57 23.52 -4.93
CA TYR A 146 2.33 22.79 -4.69
C TYR A 146 1.93 22.98 -3.23
N ASP A 147 0.67 23.37 -3.00
CA ASP A 147 0.06 23.54 -1.70
C ASP A 147 -0.83 22.31 -1.45
N GLU A 148 -0.31 21.36 -0.66
CA GLU A 148 -0.97 20.09 -0.36
C GLU A 148 -2.27 20.29 0.44
N ASP A 149 -2.31 21.30 1.33
CA ASP A 149 -3.48 21.60 2.15
C ASP A 149 -4.63 22.17 1.32
N LYS A 150 -4.31 22.89 0.24
CA LYS A 150 -5.30 23.44 -0.69
C LYS A 150 -5.53 22.58 -1.93
N ASP A 151 -4.83 21.46 -2.04
CA ASP A 151 -4.87 20.58 -3.21
C ASP A 151 -4.66 21.36 -4.52
N ALA A 152 -3.62 22.22 -4.54
CA ALA A 152 -3.44 23.20 -5.62
C ALA A 152 -1.99 23.43 -6.01
N CYS A 153 -1.78 23.79 -7.27
CA CYS A 153 -0.53 24.36 -7.76
C CYS A 153 -0.62 25.89 -7.69
N VAL A 154 0.29 26.53 -6.97
CA VAL A 154 0.28 27.98 -6.73
C VAL A 154 1.47 28.62 -7.43
N ILE A 155 1.16 29.65 -8.24
CA ILE A 155 2.13 30.56 -8.83
C ILE A 155 2.05 31.85 -8.02
N GLU A 156 3.12 32.18 -7.31
CA GLU A 156 3.26 33.41 -6.54
C GLU A 156 4.18 34.38 -7.28
N LEU A 157 3.68 35.58 -7.59
CA LEU A 157 4.41 36.59 -8.34
C LEU A 157 5.39 37.32 -7.42
N LEU A 158 6.63 37.51 -7.88
CA LEU A 158 7.67 38.19 -7.10
C LEU A 158 7.52 39.71 -7.18
N GLU A 159 7.74 40.43 -6.07
CA GLU A 159 7.52 41.89 -5.96
C GLU A 159 8.30 42.71 -7.00
N ASP A 160 9.50 42.24 -7.36
CA ASP A 160 10.37 42.91 -8.32
C ASP A 160 10.00 42.62 -9.79
N SER A 161 9.02 41.73 -10.04
CA SER A 161 8.62 41.34 -11.39
C SER A 161 7.65 42.34 -12.02
N PRO A 162 7.75 42.59 -13.34
CA PRO A 162 6.70 43.28 -14.10
C PRO A 162 5.34 42.56 -14.03
N ALA A 163 5.31 41.26 -13.74
CA ALA A 163 4.10 40.48 -13.57
C ALA A 163 3.33 40.84 -12.30
N TYR A 164 4.00 41.39 -11.26
CA TYR A 164 3.42 41.59 -9.93
C TYR A 164 2.14 42.43 -9.92
N SER A 165 2.07 43.42 -10.81
CA SER A 165 0.92 44.32 -10.97
C SER A 165 -0.01 43.95 -12.13
N ALA A 166 0.18 42.77 -12.75
CA ALA A 166 -0.63 42.34 -13.89
C ALA A 166 -2.08 42.03 -13.45
N ALA A 167 -3.06 42.61 -14.15
CA ALA A 167 -4.47 42.34 -13.89
C ALA A 167 -4.89 40.94 -14.38
N THR A 168 -4.23 40.45 -15.43
CA THR A 168 -4.49 39.17 -16.10
C THR A 168 -3.17 38.60 -16.57
N LEU A 169 -2.96 37.30 -16.34
CA LEU A 169 -1.85 36.54 -16.91
C LEU A 169 -2.42 35.32 -17.65
N THR A 170 -1.72 34.86 -18.66
CA THR A 170 -2.06 33.64 -19.37
C THR A 170 -1.13 32.54 -18.89
N VAL A 171 -1.70 31.42 -18.44
CA VAL A 171 -0.93 30.23 -18.05
C VAL A 171 -1.24 29.11 -19.05
N GLU A 172 -0.20 28.54 -19.61
CA GLU A 172 -0.25 27.35 -20.47
C GLU A 172 0.46 26.21 -19.75
N ALA A 173 -0.27 25.17 -19.39
CA ALA A 173 0.29 24.00 -18.72
C ALA A 173 -0.43 22.72 -19.10
N ALA A 174 0.32 21.61 -19.12
CA ALA A 174 -0.24 20.27 -19.19
C ALA A 174 -0.73 19.85 -17.79
N GLN A 175 -1.67 18.90 -17.75
CA GLN A 175 -2.16 18.33 -16.50
C GLN A 175 -1.98 16.82 -16.52
N VAL A 176 -1.61 16.23 -15.39
CA VAL A 176 -1.65 14.78 -15.22
C VAL A 176 -3.12 14.33 -15.23
N ASP A 177 -3.38 13.13 -15.73
CA ASP A 177 -4.73 12.56 -15.76
C ASP A 177 -4.81 11.25 -14.97
N PRO A 178 -5.09 11.31 -13.65
CA PRO A 178 -5.28 10.09 -12.84
C PRO A 178 -6.37 9.17 -13.39
N GLY A 179 -7.38 9.73 -14.05
CA GLY A 179 -8.47 8.97 -14.67
C GLY A 179 -8.09 8.21 -15.94
N ALA A 180 -6.89 8.43 -16.48
CA ALA A 180 -6.36 7.67 -17.61
C ALA A 180 -5.75 6.32 -17.19
N VAL A 181 -5.48 6.12 -15.90
CA VAL A 181 -4.95 4.85 -15.37
C VAL A 181 -5.99 3.75 -15.57
N THR A 182 -5.52 2.60 -16.03
CA THR A 182 -6.36 1.45 -16.35
C THR A 182 -5.98 0.22 -15.52
N THR A 183 -6.86 -0.79 -15.49
CA THR A 183 -6.58 -2.07 -14.83
C THR A 183 -5.26 -2.72 -15.31
N PRO A 184 -4.92 -2.73 -16.63
CA PRO A 184 -3.59 -3.14 -17.09
C PRO A 184 -2.41 -2.43 -16.40
N ASP A 185 -2.48 -1.13 -16.16
CA ASP A 185 -1.41 -0.37 -15.50
C ASP A 185 -1.24 -0.82 -14.05
N VAL A 186 -2.35 -1.04 -13.35
CA VAL A 186 -2.36 -1.60 -11.99
C VAL A 186 -1.80 -3.03 -11.97
N ILE A 187 -2.14 -3.87 -12.95
CA ILE A 187 -1.58 -5.24 -13.08
C ILE A 187 -0.06 -5.19 -13.27
N MET A 188 0.43 -4.24 -14.08
CA MET A 188 1.87 -4.01 -14.23
C MET A 188 2.49 -3.57 -12.89
N GLY A 189 1.85 -2.66 -12.16
CA GLY A 189 2.27 -2.21 -10.84
C GLY A 189 2.30 -3.35 -9.80
N ILE A 190 1.28 -4.22 -9.77
CA ILE A 190 1.26 -5.42 -8.91
C ILE A 190 2.44 -6.33 -9.24
N SER A 191 2.79 -6.45 -10.52
CA SER A 191 3.92 -7.28 -10.95
C SER A 191 5.29 -6.74 -10.51
N GLN A 192 5.40 -5.45 -10.22
CA GLN A 192 6.63 -4.85 -9.69
C GLN A 192 6.97 -5.30 -8.25
N VAL A 193 6.08 -6.01 -7.56
CA VAL A 193 6.38 -6.59 -6.25
C VAL A 193 7.60 -7.51 -6.28
N ASP A 194 7.83 -8.19 -7.40
CA ASP A 194 9.00 -9.07 -7.62
C ASP A 194 10.32 -8.28 -7.58
N ALA A 195 10.30 -7.00 -7.94
CA ALA A 195 11.46 -6.12 -7.89
C ALA A 195 11.78 -5.58 -6.48
N CYS A 196 10.91 -5.78 -5.48
CA CYS A 196 11.12 -5.16 -4.15
C CYS A 196 12.45 -5.58 -3.50
N MET A 197 12.80 -6.87 -3.55
CA MET A 197 14.06 -7.33 -2.98
C MET A 197 15.27 -6.69 -3.66
N THR A 198 15.25 -6.54 -4.99
CA THR A 198 16.40 -6.02 -5.73
C THR A 198 16.47 -4.49 -5.70
N ALA A 199 15.31 -3.81 -5.72
CA ALA A 199 15.21 -2.36 -5.75
C ALA A 199 15.36 -1.73 -4.36
N VAL A 200 14.77 -2.35 -3.32
CA VAL A 200 14.69 -1.76 -1.97
C VAL A 200 15.15 -2.71 -0.84
N GLY A 201 15.54 -3.94 -1.15
CA GLY A 201 16.10 -4.87 -0.16
C GLY A 201 15.08 -5.48 0.81
N VAL A 202 13.78 -5.27 0.58
CA VAL A 202 12.69 -5.69 1.46
C VAL A 202 11.68 -6.51 0.66
N ILE A 203 11.15 -7.58 1.25
CA ILE A 203 10.04 -8.35 0.68
C ILE A 203 8.78 -8.02 1.48
N PRO A 204 7.72 -7.52 0.83
CA PRO A 204 6.44 -7.31 1.51
C PRO A 204 5.73 -8.64 1.78
N ASP A 205 4.98 -8.71 2.87
CA ASP A 205 4.12 -9.85 3.19
C ASP A 205 2.62 -9.53 3.06
N LEU A 206 2.27 -8.27 2.78
CA LEU A 206 0.91 -7.81 2.49
C LEU A 206 0.89 -7.09 1.14
N LEU A 207 0.00 -7.48 0.22
CA LEU A 207 -0.17 -6.84 -1.09
C LEU A 207 -1.56 -6.20 -1.19
N LEU A 208 -1.60 -4.93 -1.62
CA LEU A 208 -2.82 -4.14 -1.69
C LEU A 208 -2.88 -3.32 -2.97
N ALA A 209 -4.10 -3.15 -3.49
CA ALA A 209 -4.39 -2.18 -4.55
C ALA A 209 -5.68 -1.41 -4.18
N PRO A 210 -5.61 -0.44 -3.24
CA PRO A 210 -6.77 0.31 -2.78
C PRO A 210 -7.48 1.00 -3.96
N GLY A 211 -8.80 0.89 -4.03
CA GLY A 211 -9.62 1.39 -5.14
C GLY A 211 -9.56 0.57 -6.43
N TRP A 212 -8.75 -0.50 -6.49
CA TRP A 212 -8.61 -1.35 -7.68
C TRP A 212 -8.82 -2.84 -7.41
N SER A 213 -8.72 -3.27 -6.16
CA SER A 213 -8.79 -4.69 -5.76
C SER A 213 -10.18 -5.32 -5.87
N GLN A 214 -11.23 -4.52 -6.10
CA GLN A 214 -12.57 -4.99 -6.44
C GLN A 214 -12.68 -5.49 -7.88
N ASP A 215 -11.74 -5.12 -8.76
CA ASP A 215 -11.62 -5.70 -10.10
C ASP A 215 -11.13 -7.15 -10.02
N THR A 216 -11.86 -8.05 -10.67
CA THR A 216 -11.58 -9.49 -10.57
C THR A 216 -10.23 -9.90 -11.13
N VAL A 217 -9.72 -9.18 -12.15
CA VAL A 217 -8.41 -9.46 -12.75
C VAL A 217 -7.31 -8.98 -11.81
N ALA A 218 -7.41 -7.76 -11.29
CA ALA A 218 -6.47 -7.23 -10.31
C ALA A 218 -6.40 -8.11 -9.05
N ALA A 219 -7.54 -8.52 -8.49
CA ALA A 219 -7.63 -9.41 -7.33
C ALA A 219 -6.97 -10.78 -7.57
N ALA A 220 -7.16 -11.36 -8.77
CA ALA A 220 -6.56 -12.64 -9.14
C ALA A 220 -5.04 -12.55 -9.30
N ILE A 221 -4.53 -11.45 -9.88
CA ILE A 221 -3.09 -11.21 -10.01
C ILE A 221 -2.46 -10.94 -8.65
N LEU A 222 -3.11 -10.16 -7.78
CA LEU A 222 -2.68 -9.98 -6.38
C LEU A 222 -2.54 -11.32 -5.67
N ALA A 223 -3.54 -12.20 -5.76
CA ALA A 223 -3.49 -13.54 -5.16
C ALA A 223 -2.35 -14.39 -5.73
N THR A 224 -2.14 -14.34 -7.05
CA THR A 224 -1.05 -15.07 -7.72
C THR A 224 0.32 -14.60 -7.25
N LYS A 225 0.52 -13.28 -7.11
CA LYS A 225 1.78 -12.72 -6.59
C LYS A 225 1.95 -12.98 -5.10
N ALA A 226 0.87 -12.92 -4.32
CA ALA A 226 0.88 -13.25 -2.89
C ALA A 226 1.27 -14.72 -2.64
N ALA A 227 0.86 -15.65 -3.50
CA ALA A 227 1.24 -17.05 -3.38
C ALA A 227 2.74 -17.32 -3.53
N GLY A 228 3.49 -16.41 -4.17
CA GLY A 228 4.92 -16.57 -4.41
C GLY A 228 5.55 -15.37 -5.09
N ILE A 229 5.97 -14.38 -4.30
CA ILE A 229 6.79 -13.26 -4.76
C ILE A 229 8.14 -13.84 -5.21
N ASN A 230 8.55 -13.52 -6.44
CA ASN A 230 9.68 -14.15 -7.14
C ASN A 230 9.60 -15.69 -7.22
N GLY A 231 8.40 -16.27 -7.07
CA GLY A 231 8.21 -17.72 -6.97
C GLY A 231 8.79 -18.35 -5.69
N LEU A 232 9.10 -17.54 -4.68
CA LEU A 232 9.80 -17.97 -3.47
C LEU A 232 9.04 -17.60 -2.20
N PHE A 233 8.64 -16.33 -2.07
CA PHE A 233 8.18 -15.79 -0.78
C PHE A 233 6.66 -15.70 -0.73
N GLY A 234 6.06 -16.29 0.30
CA GLY A 234 4.62 -16.23 0.53
C GLY A 234 4.19 -14.91 1.19
N ALA A 235 2.98 -14.47 0.87
CA ALA A 235 2.36 -13.25 1.36
C ALA A 235 0.83 -13.37 1.31
N LYS A 236 0.11 -12.35 1.79
CA LYS A 236 -1.35 -12.23 1.63
C LYS A 236 -1.72 -10.98 0.86
N CYS A 237 -2.80 -11.04 0.11
CA CYS A 237 -3.42 -9.86 -0.47
C CYS A 237 -4.68 -9.48 0.28
N LEU A 238 -4.80 -8.19 0.60
CA LEU A 238 -6.01 -7.62 1.18
C LEU A 238 -6.77 -6.95 0.04
N ILE A 239 -8.01 -7.38 -0.16
CA ILE A 239 -8.87 -6.90 -1.24
C ILE A 239 -10.18 -6.43 -0.65
N ASP A 240 -10.83 -5.48 -1.32
CA ASP A 240 -12.13 -4.96 -0.91
C ASP A 240 -13.23 -5.46 -1.85
N ALA A 241 -14.39 -5.80 -1.28
CA ALA A 241 -15.59 -5.97 -2.09
C ALA A 241 -16.10 -4.59 -2.53
N ASP A 242 -16.51 -4.50 -3.80
CA ASP A 242 -17.09 -3.28 -4.36
C ASP A 242 -18.27 -2.79 -3.50
N CYS A 243 -18.24 -1.53 -3.09
CA CYS A 243 -19.26 -0.87 -2.29
C CYS A 243 -20.06 0.18 -3.08
N THR A 244 -19.93 0.19 -4.41
CA THR A 244 -20.75 1.00 -5.34
C THR A 244 -22.19 0.47 -5.41
N GLU A 245 -23.06 1.21 -6.11
CA GLU A 245 -24.41 0.75 -6.44
C GLU A 245 -24.43 -0.55 -7.27
N GLU A 246 -23.35 -0.84 -8.02
CA GLU A 246 -23.20 -2.06 -8.83
C GLU A 246 -22.59 -3.24 -8.04
N GLY A 247 -22.05 -2.94 -6.85
CA GLY A 247 -21.37 -3.87 -5.96
C GLY A 247 -22.26 -4.47 -4.87
N VAL A 248 -21.76 -4.42 -3.63
CA VAL A 248 -22.39 -4.94 -2.41
C VAL A 248 -22.86 -3.77 -1.55
N THR A 249 -24.16 -3.50 -1.60
CA THR A 249 -24.81 -2.45 -0.80
C THR A 249 -25.41 -2.99 0.50
N GLU A 250 -25.62 -4.30 0.60
CA GLU A 250 -26.10 -4.97 1.80
C GLU A 250 -25.34 -6.27 2.09
N TYR A 251 -25.18 -6.60 3.37
CA TYR A 251 -24.39 -7.74 3.81
C TYR A 251 -24.84 -9.08 3.21
N SER A 252 -26.14 -9.27 2.96
CA SER A 252 -26.72 -10.49 2.38
C SER A 252 -26.19 -10.82 0.98
N GLN A 253 -25.66 -9.83 0.25
CA GLN A 253 -25.14 -10.00 -1.10
C GLN A 253 -23.71 -10.57 -1.13
N LEU A 254 -22.97 -10.51 -0.01
CA LEU A 254 -21.54 -10.87 0.04
C LEU A 254 -21.23 -12.27 -0.47
N THR A 255 -22.02 -13.27 -0.08
CA THR A 255 -21.80 -14.65 -0.52
C THR A 255 -21.97 -14.79 -2.04
N ALA A 256 -23.00 -14.16 -2.60
CA ALA A 256 -23.25 -14.18 -4.03
C ALA A 256 -22.14 -13.41 -4.79
N TYR A 257 -21.72 -12.27 -4.25
CA TYR A 257 -20.62 -11.46 -4.81
C TYR A 257 -19.30 -12.22 -4.84
N LYS A 258 -18.89 -12.85 -3.72
CA LYS A 258 -17.67 -13.68 -3.66
C LYS A 258 -17.68 -14.79 -4.71
N ASN A 259 -18.80 -15.52 -4.83
CA ASN A 259 -18.92 -16.62 -5.78
C ASN A 259 -18.92 -16.13 -7.23
N LYS A 260 -19.60 -15.01 -7.52
CA LYS A 260 -19.65 -14.40 -8.86
C LYS A 260 -18.24 -13.96 -9.31
N ASN A 261 -17.47 -13.36 -8.41
CA ASN A 261 -16.17 -12.76 -8.69
C ASN A 261 -14.99 -13.69 -8.41
N ASN A 262 -15.25 -14.92 -7.97
CA ASN A 262 -14.24 -15.92 -7.62
C ASN A 262 -13.24 -15.43 -6.55
N PHE A 263 -13.72 -14.67 -5.56
CA PHE A 263 -12.94 -14.22 -4.41
C PHE A 263 -12.90 -15.32 -3.36
N VAL A 264 -12.16 -16.39 -3.66
CA VAL A 264 -12.14 -17.65 -2.90
C VAL A 264 -10.72 -18.19 -2.72
N ASP A 265 -9.68 -17.39 -2.98
CA ASP A 265 -8.29 -17.83 -2.85
C ASP A 265 -7.81 -17.87 -1.39
N VAL A 266 -6.88 -18.77 -1.09
CA VAL A 266 -6.29 -18.91 0.25
C VAL A 266 -5.40 -17.73 0.65
N ASN A 267 -4.91 -16.96 -0.32
CA ASN A 267 -4.07 -15.79 -0.10
C ASN A 267 -4.86 -14.48 -0.05
N GLN A 268 -6.15 -14.50 -0.37
CA GLN A 268 -7.02 -13.33 -0.35
C GLN A 268 -7.64 -13.13 1.03
N ILE A 269 -7.70 -11.88 1.48
CA ILE A 269 -8.48 -11.43 2.64
C ILE A 269 -9.47 -10.38 2.12
N VAL A 270 -10.73 -10.78 1.99
CA VAL A 270 -11.80 -9.91 1.49
C VAL A 270 -12.31 -9.02 2.61
N CYS A 271 -12.37 -7.72 2.37
CA CYS A 271 -12.81 -6.70 3.30
C CYS A 271 -14.11 -6.05 2.82
N TRP A 272 -15.07 -5.82 3.73
CA TRP A 272 -16.29 -5.07 3.46
C TRP A 272 -16.94 -4.58 4.77
N PRO A 273 -17.57 -3.40 4.82
CA PRO A 273 -17.65 -2.38 3.76
C PRO A 273 -16.44 -1.42 3.82
N GLN A 274 -16.54 -0.22 3.23
CA GLN A 274 -15.60 0.87 3.51
C GLN A 274 -15.83 1.44 4.93
N VAL A 275 -14.87 2.22 5.41
CA VAL A 275 -14.91 2.80 6.76
C VAL A 275 -14.56 4.28 6.73
N ARG A 276 -15.10 5.05 7.68
CA ARG A 276 -14.91 6.50 7.75
C ARG A 276 -14.37 6.92 9.11
N LEU A 277 -13.58 8.00 9.12
CA LEU A 277 -13.11 8.71 10.31
C LEU A 277 -13.32 10.21 10.07
N GLY A 278 -14.34 10.81 10.68
CA GLY A 278 -14.76 12.16 10.37
C GLY A 278 -15.19 12.28 8.90
N ASP A 279 -14.48 13.10 8.13
CA ASP A 279 -14.75 13.28 6.69
C ASP A 279 -13.87 12.38 5.80
N TYR A 280 -12.94 11.63 6.39
CA TYR A 280 -12.02 10.76 5.67
C TYR A 280 -12.57 9.35 5.50
N GLN A 281 -12.70 8.89 4.26
CA GLN A 281 -13.24 7.59 3.90
C GLN A 281 -12.12 6.68 3.37
N PHE A 282 -12.05 5.46 3.90
CA PHE A 282 -11.01 4.48 3.64
C PHE A 282 -11.62 3.17 3.14
N HIS A 283 -10.87 2.50 2.27
CA HIS A 283 -11.02 1.07 2.07
C HIS A 283 -10.71 0.34 3.39
N LEU A 284 -11.47 -0.70 3.72
CA LEU A 284 -11.21 -1.44 4.95
C LEU A 284 -9.89 -2.21 4.86
N SER A 285 -9.46 -2.62 3.67
CA SER A 285 -8.15 -3.25 3.45
C SER A 285 -6.98 -2.36 3.89
N THR A 286 -7.02 -1.03 3.66
CA THR A 286 -5.93 -0.11 4.03
C THR A 286 -5.82 0.07 5.54
N GLN A 287 -6.96 0.14 6.24
CA GLN A 287 -7.01 0.15 7.70
C GLN A 287 -6.58 -1.19 8.29
N LEU A 288 -7.00 -2.30 7.67
CA LEU A 288 -6.63 -3.64 8.12
C LEU A 288 -5.12 -3.89 7.97
N ALA A 289 -4.48 -3.39 6.90
CA ALA A 289 -3.03 -3.48 6.71
C ALA A 289 -2.26 -2.80 7.86
N GLY A 290 -2.60 -1.55 8.19
CA GLY A 290 -1.99 -0.82 9.31
C GLY A 290 -2.25 -1.49 10.67
N LEU A 291 -3.45 -2.05 10.85
CA LEU A 291 -3.78 -2.83 12.05
C LEU A 291 -2.94 -4.11 12.14
N MET A 292 -2.78 -4.86 11.05
CA MET A 292 -1.94 -6.06 11.01
C MET A 292 -0.49 -5.73 11.33
N ALA A 293 0.07 -4.67 10.73
CA ALA A 293 1.41 -4.19 11.04
C ALA A 293 1.60 -3.84 12.53
N SER A 294 0.60 -3.18 13.12
CA SER A 294 0.62 -2.83 14.56
C SER A 294 0.61 -4.06 15.46
N VAL A 295 -0.19 -5.07 15.11
CA VAL A 295 -0.30 -6.34 15.84
C VAL A 295 0.99 -7.14 15.75
N ASP A 296 1.52 -7.27 14.54
CA ASP A 296 2.76 -8.01 14.31
C ASP A 296 3.91 -7.35 15.07
N THR A 297 4.00 -6.01 15.04
CA THR A 297 4.99 -5.24 15.80
C THR A 297 4.87 -5.46 17.31
N ALA A 298 3.65 -5.42 17.85
CA ALA A 298 3.40 -5.71 19.27
C ALA A 298 3.81 -7.13 19.67
N ASN A 299 3.81 -8.06 18.71
CA ASN A 299 4.22 -9.44 18.85
C ASN A 299 5.67 -9.70 18.40
N GLY A 300 6.52 -8.66 18.35
CA GLY A 300 7.94 -8.79 18.03
C GLY A 300 8.22 -9.18 16.57
N GLY A 301 7.30 -8.87 15.65
CA GLY A 301 7.37 -9.21 14.24
C GLY A 301 6.87 -10.62 13.90
N CYS A 302 6.19 -11.31 14.83
CA CYS A 302 5.63 -12.64 14.60
C CYS A 302 4.12 -12.55 14.31
N PRO A 303 3.64 -12.91 13.11
CA PRO A 303 2.25 -12.71 12.70
C PRO A 303 1.30 -13.84 13.18
N TYR A 304 1.44 -14.28 14.43
CA TYR A 304 0.64 -15.38 14.99
C TYR A 304 -0.73 -14.92 15.53
N GLU A 305 -0.90 -13.62 15.77
CA GLU A 305 -2.11 -13.07 16.34
C GLU A 305 -3.00 -12.45 15.25
N SER A 306 -4.30 -12.75 15.31
CA SER A 306 -5.27 -12.18 14.38
C SER A 306 -5.44 -10.66 14.58
N PRO A 307 -5.63 -9.87 13.52
CA PRO A 307 -6.11 -8.49 13.64
C PRO A 307 -7.56 -8.40 14.13
N SER A 308 -8.32 -9.50 14.12
CA SER A 308 -9.70 -9.55 14.61
C SER A 308 -9.79 -9.17 16.09
N ASN A 309 -10.89 -8.49 16.44
CA ASN A 309 -11.20 -7.97 17.76
C ASN A 309 -10.25 -6.88 18.28
N LYS A 310 -9.56 -6.18 17.38
CA LYS A 310 -8.70 -5.04 17.71
C LYS A 310 -9.18 -3.75 17.06
N ASN A 311 -8.82 -2.63 17.66
CA ASN A 311 -9.36 -1.32 17.29
C ASN A 311 -8.87 -0.85 15.92
N LEU A 312 -9.84 -0.50 15.08
CA LEU A 312 -9.62 0.24 13.84
C LEU A 312 -9.61 1.74 14.15
N LYS A 313 -9.05 2.54 13.24
CA LYS A 313 -8.98 4.00 13.35
C LYS A 313 -10.14 4.61 12.57
N MET A 314 -11.36 4.40 13.06
CA MET A 314 -12.61 4.74 12.39
C MET A 314 -13.72 5.12 13.38
N ASP A 315 -14.79 5.74 12.88
CA ASP A 315 -16.02 6.02 13.62
C ASP A 315 -17.30 5.48 12.98
N THR A 316 -17.26 5.04 11.71
CA THR A 316 -18.46 4.61 10.98
C THR A 316 -18.12 3.62 9.86
N CYS A 317 -18.93 2.59 9.65
CA CYS A 317 -18.91 1.78 8.42
C CYS A 317 -19.80 2.44 7.36
N CYS A 318 -19.39 2.47 6.09
CA CYS A 318 -20.16 3.09 5.02
C CYS A 318 -19.97 2.43 3.65
N LEU A 319 -20.94 2.63 2.76
CA LEU A 319 -20.79 2.36 1.34
C LEU A 319 -19.94 3.44 0.66
N GLU A 320 -19.63 3.27 -0.63
CA GLU A 320 -18.77 4.21 -1.35
C GLU A 320 -19.35 5.64 -1.44
N ASP A 321 -20.68 5.75 -1.48
CA ASP A 321 -21.43 7.01 -1.48
C ASP A 321 -21.51 7.68 -0.09
N GLY A 322 -20.95 7.04 0.95
CA GLY A 322 -20.99 7.50 2.33
C GLY A 322 -22.23 7.04 3.12
N THR A 323 -23.14 6.29 2.51
CA THR A 323 -24.31 5.73 3.20
C THR A 323 -23.85 4.82 4.33
N GLU A 324 -24.31 5.11 5.56
CA GLU A 324 -23.90 4.36 6.75
C GLU A 324 -24.38 2.91 6.72
N VAL A 325 -23.48 1.99 7.07
CA VAL A 325 -23.74 0.56 7.21
C VAL A 325 -23.65 0.19 8.69
N ASN A 326 -24.80 0.03 9.33
CA ASN A 326 -24.87 -0.36 10.75
C ASN A 326 -25.14 -1.86 10.88
N LEU A 327 -24.13 -2.61 11.31
CA LEU A 327 -24.21 -4.07 11.47
C LEU A 327 -24.57 -4.47 12.91
N THR A 328 -25.52 -5.38 13.02
CA THR A 328 -25.80 -6.13 14.26
C THR A 328 -24.77 -7.24 14.46
N TRP A 329 -24.65 -7.72 15.70
CA TRP A 329 -23.78 -8.86 16.00
C TRP A 329 -24.12 -10.13 15.20
N GLU A 330 -25.41 -10.39 14.97
CA GLU A 330 -25.85 -11.54 14.17
C GLU A 330 -25.39 -11.44 12.71
N GLN A 331 -25.46 -10.25 12.12
CA GLN A 331 -24.96 -9.99 10.77
C GLN A 331 -23.43 -10.16 10.72
N VAL A 332 -22.71 -9.68 11.73
CA VAL A 332 -21.26 -9.88 11.82
C VAL A 332 -20.88 -11.36 11.93
N ASN A 333 -21.64 -12.16 12.69
CA ASN A 333 -21.39 -13.62 12.75
C ASN A 333 -21.55 -14.31 11.39
N LEU A 334 -22.45 -13.81 10.55
CA LEU A 334 -22.57 -14.29 9.18
C LEU A 334 -21.36 -13.86 8.34
N ILE A 335 -21.08 -12.56 8.28
CA ILE A 335 -20.00 -11.98 7.47
C ILE A 335 -18.63 -12.57 7.86
N ALA A 336 -18.24 -12.38 9.12
CA ALA A 336 -16.93 -12.73 9.64
C ALA A 336 -16.82 -14.20 10.04
N GLY A 337 -17.91 -14.83 10.48
CA GLY A 337 -17.90 -16.20 11.01
C GLY A 337 -18.36 -17.27 10.03
N SER A 338 -19.11 -16.92 8.98
CA SER A 338 -19.71 -17.89 8.05
C SER A 338 -19.29 -17.69 6.58
N TRP A 339 -18.96 -16.47 6.17
CA TRP A 339 -18.71 -16.14 4.77
C TRP A 339 -17.27 -15.81 4.42
N GLY A 340 -16.39 -15.71 5.42
CA GLY A 340 -14.96 -15.46 5.20
C GLY A 340 -14.70 -14.07 4.62
N VAL A 341 -15.30 -13.05 5.25
CA VAL A 341 -15.12 -11.63 4.92
C VAL A 341 -14.77 -10.88 6.21
N VAL A 342 -13.77 -10.00 6.15
CA VAL A 342 -13.42 -9.10 7.24
C VAL A 342 -14.33 -7.88 7.19
N THR A 343 -14.87 -7.50 8.34
CA THR A 343 -15.74 -6.34 8.54
C THR A 343 -15.38 -5.61 9.83
N ALA A 344 -16.17 -4.62 10.23
CA ALA A 344 -15.99 -3.89 11.48
C ALA A 344 -17.29 -3.78 12.27
N ILE A 345 -17.18 -3.68 13.59
CA ILE A 345 -18.33 -3.45 14.48
C ILE A 345 -17.91 -2.65 15.71
N ASN A 346 -18.81 -1.78 16.15
CA ASN A 346 -18.78 -1.22 17.49
C ASN A 346 -19.77 -1.98 18.39
N PHE A 347 -19.22 -2.81 19.28
CA PHE A 347 -20.02 -3.67 20.16
C PHE A 347 -19.40 -3.74 21.55
N MET A 348 -20.24 -3.91 22.59
CA MET A 348 -19.82 -4.05 23.99
C MET A 348 -18.95 -2.91 24.55
N GLY A 349 -19.07 -1.69 24.02
CA GLY A 349 -18.30 -0.53 24.50
C GLY A 349 -16.80 -0.64 24.24
N MET A 350 -16.37 -1.54 23.35
CA MET A 350 -14.96 -1.74 23.00
C MET A 350 -14.45 -0.72 21.96
N GLY A 351 -15.34 0.08 21.38
CA GLY A 351 -15.06 0.90 20.21
C GLY A 351 -15.18 0.09 18.91
N TRP A 352 -14.79 0.71 17.80
CA TRP A 352 -14.81 0.07 16.49
C TRP A 352 -13.67 -0.91 16.34
N THR A 353 -14.01 -2.19 16.21
CA THR A 353 -13.04 -3.28 16.10
C THR A 353 -13.19 -4.02 14.77
N ALA A 354 -12.06 -4.46 14.21
CA ALA A 354 -12.06 -5.39 13.09
C ALA A 354 -12.68 -6.73 13.50
N LYS A 355 -13.41 -7.38 12.60
CA LYS A 355 -14.04 -8.68 12.80
C LYS A 355 -13.85 -9.53 11.57
N GLY A 356 -13.25 -10.69 11.75
CA GLY A 356 -12.97 -11.61 10.65
C GLY A 356 -11.58 -12.18 10.84
N ASN A 357 -11.50 -13.49 10.89
CA ASN A 357 -10.24 -14.22 11.02
C ASN A 357 -10.02 -15.20 9.89
N TYR A 358 -10.81 -15.08 8.83
CA TYR A 358 -10.84 -16.04 7.74
C TYR A 358 -10.31 -15.42 6.44
N THR A 359 -9.56 -16.21 5.69
CA THR A 359 -9.21 -15.91 4.30
C THR A 359 -10.42 -16.14 3.39
N ALA A 360 -10.32 -15.69 2.14
CA ALA A 360 -11.41 -15.73 1.19
C ALA A 360 -11.83 -17.16 0.83
N CYS A 361 -10.95 -18.15 0.99
CA CYS A 361 -11.26 -19.55 0.70
C CYS A 361 -12.32 -20.17 1.61
N TYR A 362 -12.57 -19.57 2.78
CA TYR A 362 -13.67 -19.97 3.65
C TYR A 362 -15.03 -19.50 3.08
N PRO A 363 -16.10 -20.33 3.13
CA PRO A 363 -16.21 -21.63 3.80
C PRO A 363 -15.90 -22.87 2.95
N ALA A 364 -15.56 -22.71 1.66
CA ALA A 364 -15.35 -23.84 0.76
C ALA A 364 -14.13 -24.69 1.11
N ASN A 365 -13.04 -24.05 1.55
CA ASN A 365 -11.87 -24.70 2.12
C ASN A 365 -11.81 -24.44 3.63
N THR A 366 -11.77 -25.52 4.41
CA THR A 366 -11.72 -25.51 5.87
C THR A 366 -10.45 -26.13 6.43
N ASP A 367 -9.40 -26.26 5.60
CA ASP A 367 -8.07 -26.58 6.12
C ASP A 367 -7.60 -25.43 7.01
N VAL A 368 -7.19 -25.76 8.24
CA VAL A 368 -6.75 -24.82 9.27
C VAL A 368 -5.57 -23.97 8.80
N LYS A 369 -4.68 -24.53 7.97
CA LYS A 369 -3.50 -23.81 7.44
C LYS A 369 -3.88 -22.74 6.42
N ASP A 370 -5.03 -22.88 5.77
CA ASP A 370 -5.48 -22.01 4.68
C ASP A 370 -6.52 -21.01 5.16
N GLN A 371 -7.51 -21.47 5.92
CA GLN A 371 -8.70 -20.68 6.21
C GLN A 371 -8.45 -19.58 7.23
N PHE A 372 -7.52 -19.74 8.19
CA PHE A 372 -7.31 -18.75 9.25
C PHE A 372 -6.16 -17.82 8.92
N ILE A 373 -6.42 -16.51 8.92
CA ILE A 373 -5.44 -15.46 8.59
C ILE A 373 -4.11 -15.63 9.35
N PRO A 374 -4.08 -15.68 10.71
CA PRO A 374 -2.81 -15.77 11.44
C PRO A 374 -2.06 -17.08 11.20
N ILE A 375 -2.79 -18.19 11.01
CA ILE A 375 -2.17 -19.49 10.79
C ILE A 375 -1.52 -19.50 9.40
N SER A 376 -2.27 -19.07 8.38
CA SER A 376 -1.77 -19.00 7.01
C SER A 376 -0.57 -18.06 6.91
N ARG A 377 -0.65 -16.87 7.52
CA ARG A 377 0.49 -15.92 7.59
C ARG A 377 1.69 -16.47 8.34
N MET A 378 1.49 -17.22 9.42
CA MET A 378 2.58 -17.84 10.18
C MET A 378 3.34 -18.87 9.32
N PHE A 379 2.64 -19.66 8.50
CA PHE A 379 3.28 -20.59 7.57
C PHE A 379 4.14 -19.86 6.53
N ASP A 380 3.62 -18.77 5.95
CA ASP A 380 4.37 -17.95 4.99
C ASP A 380 5.60 -17.31 5.66
N TRP A 381 5.45 -16.76 6.87
CA TRP A 381 6.54 -16.15 7.63
C TRP A 381 7.65 -17.16 8.00
N VAL A 382 7.29 -18.37 8.44
CA VAL A 382 8.23 -19.46 8.69
C VAL A 382 8.93 -19.89 7.39
N GLY A 383 8.18 -20.07 6.30
CA GLY A 383 8.72 -20.40 4.99
C GLY A 383 9.73 -19.36 4.49
N ASN A 384 9.33 -18.09 4.50
CA ASN A 384 10.16 -16.96 4.12
C ASN A 384 11.44 -16.88 4.96
N THR A 385 11.34 -17.11 6.27
CA THR A 385 12.50 -17.15 7.18
C THR A 385 13.49 -18.25 6.79
N PHE A 386 13.01 -19.46 6.49
CA PHE A 386 13.90 -20.54 6.06
C PHE A 386 14.52 -20.30 4.69
N ILE A 387 13.77 -19.75 3.74
CA ILE A 387 14.32 -19.36 2.43
C ILE A 387 15.46 -18.37 2.62
N ARG A 388 15.24 -17.27 3.36
CA ARG A 388 16.28 -16.26 3.66
C ARG A 388 17.48 -16.88 4.36
N THR A 389 17.24 -17.73 5.36
CA THR A 389 18.30 -18.33 6.20
C THR A 389 19.18 -19.30 5.41
N PHE A 390 18.59 -20.08 4.51
CA PHE A 390 19.29 -21.17 3.83
C PHE A 390 19.67 -20.86 2.37
N TRP A 391 19.31 -19.69 1.83
CA TRP A 391 19.65 -19.26 0.47
C TRP A 391 21.14 -19.43 0.14
N SER A 392 22.02 -18.96 1.02
CA SER A 392 23.49 -19.07 0.87
C SER A 392 24.05 -20.50 0.90
N LYS A 393 23.20 -21.50 1.17
CA LYS A 393 23.56 -22.92 1.25
C LYS A 393 23.09 -23.73 0.05
N LEU A 394 22.32 -23.14 -0.88
CA LEU A 394 21.71 -23.83 -2.01
C LEU A 394 22.72 -24.64 -2.84
N ASP A 395 23.85 -24.02 -3.20
CA ASP A 395 24.88 -24.64 -4.06
C ASP A 395 25.98 -25.37 -3.28
N LYS A 396 25.86 -25.49 -1.95
CA LYS A 396 26.88 -26.16 -1.14
C LYS A 396 26.76 -27.68 -1.30
N PRO A 397 27.89 -28.42 -1.25
CA PRO A 397 27.85 -29.87 -1.32
C PRO A 397 27.06 -30.44 -0.13
N MET A 398 26.03 -31.24 -0.44
CA MET A 398 25.10 -31.84 0.51
C MET A 398 25.74 -32.97 1.34
N ASN A 399 26.76 -32.64 2.10
CA ASN A 399 27.39 -33.55 3.07
C ASN A 399 26.59 -33.59 4.38
N ARG A 400 26.82 -34.62 5.20
CA ARG A 400 26.12 -34.79 6.48
C ARG A 400 26.20 -33.56 7.39
N ARG A 401 27.36 -32.89 7.43
CA ARG A 401 27.53 -31.68 8.23
C ARG A 401 26.60 -30.54 7.80
N LEU A 402 26.37 -30.38 6.49
CA LEU A 402 25.42 -29.38 5.98
C LEU A 402 23.98 -29.74 6.36
N ILE A 403 23.62 -31.02 6.23
CA ILE A 403 22.31 -31.54 6.63
C ILE A 403 22.06 -31.26 8.12
N ASP A 404 22.99 -31.68 8.98
CA ASP A 404 22.90 -31.48 10.43
C ASP A 404 22.80 -29.98 10.76
N ASN A 405 23.61 -29.13 10.10
CA ASN A 405 23.54 -27.68 10.28
C ASN A 405 22.16 -27.08 9.90
N ILE A 406 21.53 -27.55 8.81
CA ILE A 406 20.19 -27.08 8.42
C ILE A 406 19.15 -27.52 9.46
N LEU A 407 19.16 -28.81 9.84
CA LEU A 407 18.23 -29.36 10.82
C LEU A 407 18.39 -28.70 12.19
N ASP A 408 19.62 -28.56 12.69
CA ASP A 408 19.91 -27.94 13.98
C ASP A 408 19.48 -26.47 13.99
N THR A 409 19.80 -25.72 12.94
CA THR A 409 19.41 -24.31 12.83
C THR A 409 17.89 -24.17 12.86
N GLY A 410 17.17 -24.98 12.07
CA GLY A 410 15.71 -24.95 12.01
C GLY A 410 15.06 -25.34 13.33
N ASN A 411 15.50 -26.44 13.94
CA ASN A 411 14.97 -26.91 15.22
C ASN A 411 15.24 -25.93 16.36
N ILE A 412 16.46 -25.35 16.45
CA ILE A 412 16.79 -24.37 17.47
C ILE A 412 15.88 -23.14 17.35
N TRP A 413 15.68 -22.64 16.13
CA TRP A 413 14.83 -21.47 15.92
C TRP A 413 13.37 -21.74 16.25
N LEU A 414 12.79 -22.85 15.76
CA LEU A 414 11.41 -23.22 16.05
C LEU A 414 11.20 -23.48 17.55
N ASN A 415 12.14 -24.12 18.23
CA ASN A 415 12.09 -24.29 19.68
C ASN A 415 12.10 -22.95 20.42
N GLY A 416 12.85 -21.96 19.90
CA GLY A 416 12.85 -20.60 20.42
C GLY A 416 11.49 -19.90 20.29
N GLN A 417 10.74 -20.16 19.21
CA GLN A 417 9.40 -19.60 19.01
C GLN A 417 8.34 -20.23 19.93
N VAL A 418 8.49 -21.52 20.28
CA VAL A 418 7.54 -22.22 21.19
C VAL A 418 7.75 -21.80 22.66
N ALA A 419 8.96 -21.36 23.00
CA ALA A 419 9.32 -21.00 24.38
C ALA A 419 9.10 -19.51 24.71
N ALA A 420 8.94 -18.66 23.69
CA ALA A 420 8.56 -17.25 23.82
C ALA A 420 7.05 -17.11 23.97
#